data_AF-A0A820BPW3-F1
#
_entry.id   AF-A0A820BPW3-F1
#
_cell.length_a   1.000
_cell.length_b   1.000
_cell.length_c   1.000
_cell.angle_alpha   90.00
_cell.angle_beta   90.00
_cell.angle_gamma   90.00
#
_symmetry.space_group_name_H-M   'P 1'
#
loop_
_entity.id
_entity.type
_entity.pdbx_description
1 polymer ?
#
loop_
_entity_poly.entity_id
_entity_poly.type
_entity_poly.pdbx_seq_one_letter_code
_entity_poly.pdbx_strand_id
1 'polypeptide(L)'
;NEIVHGILRRRSISGGQESFVVQALQTNGTEAFIFVSDRWGTGKHKANDMQYWQPLQFDDTQSPPRIHKLNWTDQFTIDLQP
;
A
#
# COMPACT_ATOMS: atom_id res chain seq x y z
N ASN A 1 -16.62 15.17 29.03
CA ASN A 1 -16.68 13.96 28.20
C ASN A 1 -17.21 14.35 26.83
N GLU A 2 -16.33 14.77 25.94
CA GLU A 2 -16.70 15.14 24.57
C GLU A 2 -16.42 13.93 23.68
N ILE A 3 -17.47 13.34 23.12
CA ILE A 3 -17.35 12.27 22.12
C ILE A 3 -17.31 12.96 20.76
N VAL A 4 -16.12 13.00 20.15
CA VAL A 4 -15.95 13.51 18.80
C VAL A 4 -16.38 12.42 17.80
N HIS A 5 -17.53 12.63 17.17
CA HIS A 5 -18.01 11.84 16.04
C HIS A 5 -17.20 12.19 14.78
N GLY A 6 -15.95 11.71 14.71
CA GLY A 6 -15.18 11.72 13.49
C GLY A 6 -15.57 10.51 12.65
N ILE A 7 -16.28 10.73 11.53
CA ILE A 7 -16.34 9.72 10.47
C ILE A 7 -14.88 9.51 10.04
N LEU A 8 -14.28 8.38 10.45
CA LEU A 8 -13.05 7.87 9.86
C LEU A 8 -13.38 7.62 8.39
N ARG A 9 -13.19 8.66 7.56
CA ARG A 9 -13.26 8.55 6.10
C ARG A 9 -12.47 7.30 5.76
N ARG A 10 -13.11 6.35 5.07
CA ARG A 10 -12.46 5.20 4.44
C ARG A 10 -11.05 5.61 4.08
N ARG A 11 -10.05 5.13 4.82
CA ARG A 11 -8.66 5.34 4.44
C ARG A 11 -8.50 4.47 3.21
N SER A 12 -8.77 5.03 2.04
CA SER A 12 -8.18 4.53 0.81
C SER A 12 -6.78 5.11 0.75
N ILE A 13 -5.91 4.51 -0.07
CA ILE A 13 -4.67 5.17 -0.51
C ILE A 13 -5.06 6.25 -1.54
N SER A 14 -5.96 7.13 -1.14
CA SER A 14 -6.38 8.30 -1.88
C SER A 14 -5.32 9.37 -1.62
N GLY A 15 -4.40 9.51 -2.57
CA GLY A 15 -3.41 10.59 -2.57
C GLY A 15 -1.96 10.14 -2.80
N GLY A 16 -1.69 8.84 -2.85
CA GLY A 16 -0.40 8.33 -3.34
C GLY A 16 -0.39 8.24 -4.87
N GLN A 17 0.72 8.60 -5.49
CA GLN A 17 1.02 8.27 -6.89
C GLN A 17 1.94 7.06 -6.92
N GLU A 18 1.72 6.14 -7.86
CA GLU A 18 2.59 4.97 -8.04
C GLU A 18 4.04 5.41 -8.28
N SER A 19 4.95 4.69 -7.61
CA SER A 19 6.40 4.90 -7.77
C SER A 19 7.06 3.65 -8.35
N PHE A 20 6.81 2.49 -7.74
CA PHE A 20 7.28 1.19 -8.24
C PHE A 20 6.59 0.03 -7.50
N VAL A 21 6.80 -1.19 -8.01
CA VAL A 21 6.41 -2.45 -7.36
C VAL A 21 7.66 -3.27 -7.05
N VAL A 22 7.76 -3.78 -5.82
CA VAL A 22 8.81 -4.72 -5.41
C VAL A 22 8.26 -6.13 -5.46
N GLN A 23 8.97 -7.02 -6.15
CA GLN A 23 8.75 -8.46 -6.10
C GLN A 23 9.76 -9.07 -5.11
N ALA A 24 9.29 -9.89 -4.18
CA ALA A 24 10.12 -10.46 -3.14
C ALA A 24 9.78 -11.94 -2.90
N LEU A 25 10.82 -12.77 -2.78
CA LEU A 25 10.66 -14.20 -2.48
C LEU A 25 10.41 -14.37 -0.97
N GLN A 26 9.34 -15.09 -0.64
CA GLN A 26 8.97 -15.40 0.73
C GLN A 26 9.62 -16.70 1.19
N THR A 27 9.74 -16.87 2.52
CA THR A 27 10.33 -18.07 3.15
C THR A 27 9.64 -19.39 2.79
N ASN A 28 8.37 -19.36 2.39
CA ASN A 28 7.59 -20.52 1.92
C ASN A 28 7.79 -20.81 0.41
N GLY A 29 8.64 -20.06 -0.28
CA GLY A 29 8.90 -20.18 -1.71
C GLY A 29 7.89 -19.47 -2.62
N THR A 30 6.91 -18.74 -2.08
CA THR A 30 5.98 -17.93 -2.89
C THR A 30 6.48 -16.51 -3.10
N GLU A 31 5.98 -15.83 -4.13
CA GLU A 31 6.31 -14.43 -4.39
C GLU A 31 5.31 -13.49 -3.71
N ALA A 32 5.82 -12.47 -3.03
CA ALA A 32 5.04 -11.32 -2.58
C ALA A 32 5.33 -10.12 -3.46
N PHE A 33 4.28 -9.35 -3.74
CA PHE A 33 4.39 -8.08 -4.44
C PHE A 33 4.03 -6.95 -3.48
N ILE A 34 4.84 -5.90 -3.48
CA ILE A 34 4.67 -4.74 -2.62
C ILE A 34 4.51 -3.52 -3.52
N PHE A 35 3.36 -2.87 -3.43
CA PHE A 35 3.13 -1.61 -4.12
C PHE A 35 3.68 -0.47 -3.29
N VAL A 36 4.51 0.37 -3.92
CA VAL A 36 5.08 1.58 -3.31
C VAL A 36 4.54 2.80 -4.04
N SER A 37 4.14 3.80 -3.25
CA SER A 37 3.63 5.06 -3.76
C SER A 37 4.09 6.24 -2.91
N ASP A 38 4.32 7.36 -3.57
CA ASP A 38 4.66 8.61 -2.91
C ASP A 38 3.42 9.50 -2.84
N ARG A 39 3.14 10.03 -1.65
CA ARG A 39 2.20 11.13 -1.48
C ARG A 39 2.96 12.43 -1.52
N TRP A 40 3.01 13.00 -2.72
CA TRP A 40 3.58 14.31 -2.96
C TRP A 40 2.81 15.38 -2.19
N GLY A 41 3.52 16.08 -1.31
CA GLY A 41 3.09 17.33 -0.72
C GLY A 41 3.39 18.51 -1.62
N THR A 42 2.78 19.65 -1.31
CA THR A 42 3.08 20.95 -1.95
C THR A 42 4.14 21.75 -1.19
N GLY A 43 4.77 21.13 -0.19
CA GLY A 43 5.78 21.75 0.65
C GLY A 43 7.10 22.02 -0.10
N LYS A 44 7.90 22.94 0.43
CA LYS A 44 9.20 23.33 -0.18
C LYS A 44 10.26 22.22 -0.13
N HIS A 45 10.13 21.25 0.78
CA HIS A 45 11.11 20.19 0.99
C HIS A 45 10.52 18.83 0.65
N LYS A 46 11.18 18.12 -0.27
CA LYS A 46 10.82 16.76 -0.69
C LYS A 46 10.94 15.72 0.43
N ALA A 47 11.79 15.97 1.42
CA ALA A 47 11.93 15.10 2.58
C ALA A 47 10.66 15.00 3.45
N ASN A 48 9.68 15.88 3.23
CA ASN A 48 8.40 15.84 3.94
C ASN A 48 7.33 15.01 3.23
N ASP A 49 7.61 14.54 2.00
CA ASP A 49 6.70 13.71 1.25
C ASP A 49 6.62 12.33 1.92
N MET A 50 5.41 11.81 2.09
CA MET A 50 5.21 10.51 2.72
C MET A 50 5.27 9.41 1.67
N GLN A 51 5.87 8.29 2.03
CA GLN A 51 5.82 7.09 1.22
C GLN A 51 4.89 6.06 1.83
N TYR A 52 4.06 5.44 1.01
CA TYR A 52 3.13 4.39 1.38
C TYR A 52 3.57 3.07 0.75
N TRP A 53 3.53 2.03 1.57
CA TRP A 53 3.87 0.66 1.22
C TRP A 53 2.69 -0.23 1.57
N GLN A 54 2.39 -1.19 0.69
CA GLN A 54 1.33 -2.15 0.96
C GLN A 54 1.53 -3.45 0.16
N PRO A 55 1.00 -4.58 0.64
CA PRO A 55 0.89 -5.78 -0.16
C PRO A 55 0.00 -5.55 -1.38
N LEU A 56 0.47 -6.00 -2.55
CA LEU A 56 -0.28 -6.05 -3.78
C LEU A 56 -0.80 -7.48 -3.97
N GLN A 57 -2.11 -7.63 -4.07
CA GLN A 57 -2.76 -8.92 -4.29
C GLN A 57 -3.41 -8.93 -5.67
N PHE A 58 -3.35 -10.08 -6.34
CA PHE A 58 -3.95 -10.29 -7.65
C PHE A 58 -5.18 -11.20 -7.53
N ASP A 59 -6.23 -10.84 -8.27
CA ASP A 59 -7.40 -11.66 -8.50
C ASP A 59 -7.20 -12.44 -9.80
N ASP A 60 -6.67 -13.65 -9.64
CA ASP A 60 -6.41 -14.58 -10.74
C ASP A 60 -7.68 -15.31 -11.22
N THR A 61 -8.85 -15.05 -10.60
CA THR A 61 -10.12 -15.62 -11.06
C THR A 61 -10.66 -14.93 -12.32
N GLN A 62 -10.09 -13.77 -12.69
CA GLN A 62 -10.44 -12.99 -13.87
C GLN A 62 -9.38 -13.10 -14.97
N SER A 63 -9.78 -12.92 -16.23
CA SER A 63 -8.87 -12.90 -17.38
C SER A 63 -9.05 -11.62 -18.21
N PRO A 64 -8.04 -10.73 -18.28
CA PRO A 64 -6.75 -10.83 -17.59
C PRO A 64 -6.88 -10.67 -16.06
N PRO A 65 -5.92 -11.19 -15.28
CA PRO A 65 -5.87 -10.99 -13.84
C PRO A 65 -5.95 -9.51 -13.48
N ARG A 66 -6.60 -9.19 -12.36
CA ARG A 66 -6.78 -7.81 -11.91
C ARG A 66 -6.17 -7.63 -10.54
N ILE A 67 -5.61 -6.45 -10.27
CA ILE A 67 -5.21 -6.10 -8.92
C ILE A 67 -6.44 -5.96 -8.03
N HIS A 68 -6.36 -6.53 -6.82
CA HIS A 68 -7.36 -6.25 -5.79
C HIS A 68 -7.33 -4.76 -5.42
N LYS A 69 -8.46 -4.26 -4.93
CA LYS A 69 -8.56 -2.88 -4.48
C LYS A 69 -7.61 -2.67 -3.30
N LEU A 70 -6.74 -1.68 -3.45
CA LEU A 70 -5.80 -1.24 -2.43
C LEU A 70 -6.56 -0.58 -1.27
N ASN A 71 -6.59 -1.25 -0.12
CA ASN A 71 -7.19 -0.76 1.12
C ASN A 71 -6.08 -0.29 2.07
N TRP A 72 -6.30 0.83 2.76
CA TRP A 72 -5.34 1.29 3.76
C TRP A 72 -5.16 0.25 4.86
N THR A 73 -3.91 -0.02 5.17
CA THR A 73 -3.50 -0.89 6.25
C THR A 73 -2.45 -0.12 7.05
N ASP A 74 -2.62 -0.02 8.37
CA ASP A 74 -1.67 0.71 9.22
C ASP A 74 -0.33 -0.04 9.35
N GLN A 75 -0.35 -1.37 9.31
CA GLN A 75 0.82 -2.25 9.45
C GLN A 75 0.62 -3.54 8.67
N PHE A 76 1.66 -4.02 8.01
CA PHE A 76 1.70 -5.35 7.41
C PHE A 76 3.06 -6.00 7.67
N THR A 77 3.12 -7.32 7.59
CA THR A 77 4.33 -8.12 7.77
C THR A 77 4.59 -8.92 6.50
N ILE A 78 5.86 -9.06 6.14
CA ILE A 78 6.30 -9.92 5.04
C ILE A 78 7.49 -10.74 5.52
N ASP A 79 7.37 -12.06 5.43
CA ASP A 79 8.43 -13.00 5.78
C ASP A 79 9.31 -13.25 4.56
N LEU A 80 10.36 -12.45 4.45
CA LEU A 80 11.30 -12.49 3.34
C LEU A 80 12.31 -13.62 3.51
N GLN A 81 12.64 -14.30 2.42
CA GLN A 81 13.78 -15.19 2.37
C GLN A 81 15.09 -14.36 2.45
N PRO A 82 16.12 -14.80 3.21
CA PRO A 82 17.41 -14.11 3.28
C PRO A 82 18.14 -14.04 1.94
#